data_AF-A0A397BBW1-F1
#
_entry.id   AF-A0A397BBW1-F1
#
_cell.length_a   1.000
_cell.length_b   1.000
_cell.length_c   1.000
_cell.angle_alpha   90.00
_cell.angle_beta   90.00
_cell.angle_gamma   90.00
#
_symmetry.space_group_name_H-M   'P 1'
#
loop_
_entity.id
_entity.type
_entity.pdbx_description
1 polymer ?
#
loop_
_entity_poly.entity_id
_entity_poly.type
_entity_poly.pdbx_seq_one_letter_code
_entity_poly.pdbx_strand_id
1 'polypeptide(L)'
;IQNENILGIQVSSDALRRYYVQGPGSTTGSSDRRGIDTVLRHLKTVQSYLGDHNLTFPVVISDTMDMYSRFPELYEAVDLVAVTEHAYWDEISPEDAAHYIFKQFQEHQTRAKRVGKLIQLFETGWSSGGNMSDTVASPLAQGVFTQDFLTLASRQNLNAFFYAAFDLTYRTDDLEAHCGIHYVNRTMKPDVKAVHVGAPLQAVRLWAGDNVIKAHRYWNSNDSVNENFARVYAAKPSAGPSGVWDDEIWLWNDENLYSKSSNLCLESFGEGNTQALRMRQCSKDNRDQKWIVANGNLASQNDANFCVRVDVDPTTPDGNLVVDMSPCNEQRKHPISKFPVAREPLEIGIKTDGGVLTELSGKVTWQTTRQSNAENHQWLYDPVVQSIKSGSNNFCLDASKGMDGEHVALADCAPANENQKWDVNDITGQIHHATHIGFCLGAPDEVDEIVYLAWCDKDNANQQWNVKLVNAKA
;
A
#
# COMPACT_ATOMS: atom_id res chain seq x y z
N ILE A 1 19.09 -26.46 -3.44
CA ILE A 1 17.99 -25.52 -3.70
C ILE A 1 18.64 -24.15 -3.74
N GLN A 2 18.62 -23.46 -4.88
CA GLN A 2 19.08 -22.07 -4.97
C GLN A 2 17.87 -21.15 -4.77
N ASN A 3 18.10 -19.95 -4.27
CA ASN A 3 17.03 -19.00 -3.95
C ASN A 3 16.18 -18.54 -5.15
N GLU A 4 16.62 -18.83 -6.36
CA GLU A 4 16.16 -18.17 -7.59
C GLU A 4 14.76 -18.61 -8.07
N ASN A 5 14.22 -19.74 -7.59
CA ASN A 5 12.96 -20.31 -8.07
C ASN A 5 11.88 -20.50 -6.99
N ILE A 6 12.14 -20.07 -5.75
CA ILE A 6 11.19 -20.19 -4.64
C ILE A 6 11.04 -18.81 -4.01
N LEU A 7 9.82 -18.28 -4.03
CA LEU A 7 9.50 -16.96 -3.50
C LEU A 7 9.56 -16.92 -1.96
N GLY A 8 9.18 -18.01 -1.29
CA GLY A 8 9.11 -18.09 0.16
C GLY A 8 8.57 -19.44 0.65
N ILE A 9 8.53 -19.62 1.97
CA ILE A 9 8.03 -20.83 2.62
C ILE A 9 6.88 -20.47 3.57
N GLN A 10 5.73 -21.08 3.36
CA GLN A 10 4.56 -20.95 4.22
C GLN A 10 4.48 -22.15 5.16
N VAL A 11 4.55 -21.90 6.46
CA VAL A 11 4.60 -22.96 7.49
C VAL A 11 3.21 -23.45 7.87
N SER A 12 2.21 -22.57 7.76
CA SER A 12 0.81 -22.90 7.98
C SER A 12 -0.10 -21.98 7.17
N SER A 13 -1.29 -22.47 6.84
CA SER A 13 -2.40 -21.70 6.28
C SER A 13 -3.65 -21.87 7.13
N ASP A 14 -4.23 -20.76 7.61
CA ASP A 14 -5.52 -20.71 8.32
C ASP A 14 -5.57 -21.64 9.55
N ALA A 15 -4.42 -21.98 10.13
CA ALA A 15 -4.31 -22.97 11.20
C ALA A 15 -4.86 -22.42 12.52
N LEU A 16 -4.60 -21.15 12.80
CA LEU A 16 -5.12 -20.45 13.97
C LEU A 16 -6.62 -20.23 13.84
N ARG A 17 -7.12 -19.80 12.68
CA ARG A 17 -8.56 -19.72 12.44
C ARG A 17 -9.24 -21.08 12.68
N ARG A 18 -8.72 -22.15 12.08
CA ARG A 18 -9.28 -23.50 12.26
C ARG A 18 -9.25 -23.96 13.71
N TYR A 19 -8.24 -23.58 14.49
CA TYR A 19 -8.15 -23.94 15.91
C TYR A 19 -9.03 -23.07 16.82
N TYR A 20 -8.99 -21.74 16.67
CA TYR A 20 -9.58 -20.76 17.57
C TYR A 20 -10.97 -20.27 17.18
N VAL A 21 -11.44 -20.60 15.98
CA VAL A 21 -12.80 -20.26 15.52
C VAL A 21 -13.62 -21.54 15.34
N GLN A 22 -13.06 -22.53 14.65
CA GLN A 22 -13.79 -23.77 14.28
C GLN A 22 -13.50 -24.95 15.22
N GLY A 23 -12.42 -24.86 16.00
CA GLY A 23 -11.81 -26.00 16.67
C GLY A 23 -11.90 -25.95 18.20
N PRO A 24 -11.08 -26.77 18.88
CA PRO A 24 -11.09 -26.89 20.34
C PRO A 24 -10.79 -25.59 21.08
N GLY A 25 -10.08 -24.64 20.45
CA GLY A 25 -9.74 -23.34 21.03
C GLY A 25 -10.86 -22.30 20.97
N SER A 26 -11.99 -22.61 20.32
CA SER A 26 -13.13 -21.69 20.16
C SER A 26 -13.77 -21.23 21.47
N THR A 27 -13.64 -22.01 22.54
CA THR A 27 -14.24 -21.72 23.85
C THR A 27 -13.28 -21.07 24.85
N THR A 28 -11.97 -21.09 24.56
CA THR A 28 -10.92 -20.66 25.49
C THR A 28 -10.35 -19.28 25.14
N GLY A 29 -10.60 -18.79 23.92
CA GLY A 29 -10.06 -17.52 23.43
C GLY A 29 -8.53 -17.47 23.45
N SER A 30 -7.96 -16.27 23.52
CA SER A 30 -6.50 -16.03 23.46
C SER A 30 -5.71 -16.54 24.68
N SER A 31 -6.39 -16.97 25.75
CA SER A 31 -5.73 -17.54 26.93
C SER A 31 -5.16 -18.94 26.68
N ASP A 32 -5.78 -19.70 25.77
CA ASP A 32 -5.22 -20.96 25.29
C ASP A 32 -4.14 -20.68 24.25
N ARG A 33 -2.87 -20.89 24.64
CA ARG A 33 -1.74 -20.63 23.75
C ARG A 33 -1.30 -21.83 22.90
N ARG A 34 -1.97 -22.99 23.00
CA ARG A 34 -1.52 -24.22 22.31
C ARG A 34 -1.41 -24.06 20.79
N GLY A 35 -2.38 -23.37 20.17
CA GLY A 35 -2.39 -23.12 18.73
C GLY A 35 -1.24 -22.21 18.31
N ILE A 36 -1.20 -20.99 18.88
CA ILE A 36 -0.19 -19.98 18.55
C ILE A 36 1.25 -20.45 18.85
N ASP A 37 1.48 -21.08 20.02
CA ASP A 37 2.80 -21.58 20.38
C ASP A 37 3.25 -22.73 19.46
N THR A 38 2.30 -23.48 18.88
CA THR A 38 2.62 -24.54 17.91
C THR A 38 3.06 -24.01 16.56
N VAL A 39 2.32 -23.06 15.98
CA VAL A 39 2.72 -22.48 14.69
C VAL A 39 4.03 -21.70 14.80
N LEU A 40 4.24 -20.96 15.89
CA LEU A 40 5.51 -20.24 16.13
C LEU A 40 6.70 -21.18 16.32
N ARG A 41 6.50 -22.35 16.96
CA ARG A 41 7.56 -23.36 17.09
C ARG A 41 7.94 -23.94 15.72
N HIS A 42 6.97 -24.23 14.87
CA HIS A 42 7.24 -24.71 13.51
C HIS A 42 7.91 -23.63 12.66
N LEU A 43 7.47 -22.37 12.78
CA LEU A 43 8.10 -21.23 12.10
C LEU A 43 9.59 -21.15 12.45
N LYS A 44 9.92 -21.14 13.75
CA LYS A 44 11.31 -21.11 14.22
C LYS A 44 12.13 -22.30 13.77
N THR A 45 11.53 -23.50 13.72
CA THR A 45 12.19 -24.71 13.23
C THR A 45 12.60 -24.55 11.76
N VAL A 46 11.70 -24.02 10.93
CA VAL A 46 11.97 -23.77 9.51
C VAL A 46 13.01 -22.66 9.34
N GLN A 47 12.84 -21.51 10.02
CA GLN A 47 13.82 -20.41 9.97
C GLN A 47 15.22 -20.87 10.37
N SER A 48 15.36 -21.64 11.45
CA SER A 48 16.65 -22.19 11.89
C SER A 48 17.25 -23.11 10.84
N TYR A 49 16.45 -24.03 10.28
CA TYR A 49 16.92 -24.93 9.22
C TYR A 49 17.42 -24.16 7.99
N LEU A 50 16.72 -23.12 7.57
CA LEU A 50 17.13 -22.30 6.42
C LEU A 50 18.42 -21.54 6.71
N GLY A 51 18.52 -20.93 7.90
CA GLY A 51 19.72 -20.24 8.36
C GLY A 51 20.95 -21.16 8.41
N ASP A 52 20.80 -22.36 8.98
CA ASP A 52 21.87 -23.37 9.06
C ASP A 52 22.38 -23.83 7.68
N HIS A 53 21.58 -23.62 6.62
CA HIS A 53 21.90 -23.99 5.25
C HIS A 53 22.18 -22.78 4.35
N ASN A 54 22.32 -21.57 4.90
CA ASN A 54 22.50 -20.31 4.16
C ASN A 54 21.43 -20.09 3.07
N LEU A 55 20.18 -20.40 3.40
CA LEU A 55 19.01 -20.13 2.54
C LEU A 55 18.25 -18.93 3.11
N THR A 56 17.90 -17.96 2.26
CA THR A 56 17.28 -16.69 2.70
C THR A 56 15.82 -16.54 2.26
N PHE A 57 15.09 -17.65 2.13
CA PHE A 57 13.66 -17.60 1.82
C PHE A 57 12.88 -16.93 2.95
N PRO A 58 11.98 -15.99 2.65
CA PRO A 58 11.07 -15.47 3.67
C PRO A 58 10.15 -16.58 4.14
N VAL A 59 9.98 -16.69 5.46
CA VAL A 59 9.12 -17.68 6.11
C VAL A 59 7.90 -16.99 6.71
N VAL A 60 6.71 -17.51 6.39
CA VAL A 60 5.43 -16.91 6.77
C VAL A 60 4.50 -17.89 7.47
N ILE A 61 3.61 -17.33 8.27
CA ILE A 61 2.36 -17.96 8.71
C ILE A 61 1.25 -17.20 8.00
N SER A 62 0.47 -17.86 7.14
CA SER A 62 -0.75 -17.24 6.62
C SER A 62 -1.94 -17.59 7.50
N ASP A 63 -2.70 -16.57 7.87
CA ASP A 63 -3.94 -16.73 8.63
C ASP A 63 -4.80 -15.49 8.47
N THR A 64 -6.02 -15.53 8.99
CA THR A 64 -6.94 -14.40 8.80
C THR A 64 -6.45 -13.14 9.50
N MET A 65 -6.89 -12.00 8.97
CA MET A 65 -6.74 -10.68 9.58
C MET A 65 -7.11 -10.69 11.08
N ASP A 66 -8.24 -11.33 11.44
CA ASP A 66 -8.65 -11.52 12.83
C ASP A 66 -7.63 -12.26 13.71
N MET A 67 -6.94 -13.27 13.16
CA MET A 67 -5.94 -14.03 13.92
C MET A 67 -4.67 -13.22 14.14
N TYR A 68 -4.26 -12.39 13.18
CA TYR A 68 -3.18 -11.42 13.37
C TYR A 68 -3.54 -10.37 14.44
N SER A 69 -4.78 -9.88 14.46
CA SER A 69 -5.25 -9.00 15.53
C SER A 69 -5.32 -9.70 16.89
N ARG A 70 -5.69 -10.97 16.92
CA ARG A 70 -5.79 -11.78 18.15
C ARG A 70 -4.42 -12.14 18.74
N PHE A 71 -3.42 -12.38 17.89
CA PHE A 71 -2.06 -12.78 18.25
C PHE A 71 -1.03 -11.85 17.59
N PRO A 72 -0.90 -10.60 18.07
CA PRO A 72 -0.03 -9.60 17.47
C PRO A 72 1.46 -9.97 17.51
N GLU A 73 1.87 -10.96 18.31
CA GLU A 73 3.23 -11.50 18.26
C GLU A 73 3.60 -12.10 16.89
N LEU A 74 2.61 -12.42 16.04
CA LEU A 74 2.85 -12.90 14.68
C LEU A 74 3.59 -11.86 13.83
N TYR A 75 3.28 -10.56 13.97
CA TYR A 75 3.87 -9.48 13.18
C TYR A 75 5.40 -9.46 13.27
N GLU A 76 5.94 -9.64 14.47
CA GLU A 76 7.39 -9.64 14.70
C GLU A 76 8.03 -11.00 14.37
N ALA A 77 7.26 -12.09 14.40
CA ALA A 77 7.79 -13.44 14.20
C ALA A 77 8.03 -13.80 12.73
N VAL A 78 7.18 -13.31 11.83
CA VAL A 78 7.23 -13.64 10.40
C VAL A 78 8.14 -12.71 9.60
N ASP A 79 8.60 -13.20 8.45
CA ASP A 79 9.42 -12.41 7.52
C ASP A 79 8.60 -11.50 6.61
N LEU A 80 7.34 -11.87 6.41
CA LEU A 80 6.32 -11.13 5.66
C LEU A 80 4.97 -11.38 6.34
N VAL A 81 4.19 -10.33 6.52
CA VAL A 81 2.83 -10.45 7.05
C VAL A 81 1.93 -11.01 5.95
N ALA A 82 1.52 -12.27 6.11
CA ALA A 82 0.70 -13.00 5.14
C ALA A 82 -0.72 -13.12 5.68
N VAL A 83 -1.63 -12.25 5.26
CA VAL A 83 -3.03 -12.27 5.72
C VAL A 83 -3.93 -12.98 4.71
N THR A 84 -4.98 -13.63 5.17
CA THR A 84 -6.05 -14.21 4.34
C THR A 84 -7.36 -13.47 4.63
N GLU A 85 -8.23 -13.31 3.63
CA GLU A 85 -9.53 -12.65 3.81
C GLU A 85 -10.54 -13.12 2.75
N HIS A 86 -11.77 -13.43 3.19
CA HIS A 86 -12.84 -13.91 2.32
C HIS A 86 -14.17 -13.30 2.79
N ALA A 87 -14.47 -12.10 2.29
CA ALA A 87 -15.53 -11.25 2.81
C ALA A 87 -16.95 -11.86 2.73
N TYR A 88 -17.19 -12.87 1.89
CA TYR A 88 -18.48 -13.56 1.85
C TYR A 88 -18.79 -14.36 3.13
N TRP A 89 -17.78 -14.72 3.94
CA TRP A 89 -18.02 -15.33 5.26
C TRP A 89 -18.58 -14.33 6.28
N ASP A 90 -18.36 -13.03 6.04
CA ASP A 90 -18.87 -11.93 6.85
C ASP A 90 -20.19 -11.34 6.31
N GLU A 91 -20.86 -12.08 5.40
CA GLU A 91 -22.12 -11.68 4.76
C GLU A 91 -22.03 -10.36 3.98
N ILE A 92 -20.83 -9.99 3.51
CA ILE A 92 -20.62 -8.81 2.68
C ILE A 92 -21.04 -9.11 1.23
N SER A 93 -21.66 -8.14 0.57
CA SER A 93 -22.03 -8.22 -0.85
C SER A 93 -20.78 -8.24 -1.75
N PRO A 94 -20.84 -8.84 -2.96
CA PRO A 94 -19.71 -8.78 -3.89
C PRO A 94 -19.32 -7.34 -4.28
N GLU A 95 -20.28 -6.41 -4.31
CA GLU A 95 -20.06 -4.98 -4.63
C GLU A 95 -19.31 -4.24 -3.52
N ASP A 96 -19.51 -4.61 -2.25
CA ASP A 96 -18.88 -3.94 -1.10
C ASP A 96 -17.61 -4.65 -0.61
N ALA A 97 -17.39 -5.91 -1.02
CA ALA A 97 -16.33 -6.76 -0.53
C ALA A 97 -14.92 -6.18 -0.73
N ALA A 98 -14.60 -5.61 -1.89
CA ALA A 98 -13.29 -5.01 -2.12
C ALA A 98 -13.03 -3.83 -1.15
N HIS A 99 -14.04 -3.00 -0.92
CA HIS A 99 -13.95 -1.89 0.01
C HIS A 99 -13.76 -2.37 1.46
N TYR A 100 -14.55 -3.38 1.86
CA TYR A 100 -14.44 -4.03 3.16
C TYR A 100 -13.04 -4.61 3.40
N ILE A 101 -12.51 -5.38 2.44
CA ILE A 101 -11.16 -5.96 2.52
C ILE A 101 -10.11 -4.87 2.70
N PHE A 102 -10.18 -3.77 1.93
CA PHE A 102 -9.20 -2.69 2.05
C PHE A 102 -9.21 -2.03 3.43
N LYS A 103 -10.40 -1.79 3.99
CA LYS A 103 -10.54 -1.22 5.33
C LYS A 103 -9.80 -2.08 6.37
N GLN A 104 -10.04 -3.40 6.35
CA GLN A 104 -9.38 -4.33 7.27
C GLN A 104 -7.87 -4.39 6.97
N PHE A 105 -7.50 -4.51 5.70
CA PHE A 105 -6.09 -4.59 5.27
C PHE A 105 -5.26 -3.40 5.75
N GLN A 106 -5.81 -2.19 5.75
CA GLN A 106 -5.06 -1.00 6.16
C GLN A 106 -4.64 -1.02 7.64
N GLU A 107 -5.45 -1.60 8.54
CA GLU A 107 -5.06 -1.80 9.93
C GLU A 107 -3.81 -2.68 9.99
N HIS A 108 -3.84 -3.84 9.33
CA HIS A 108 -2.72 -4.78 9.33
C HIS A 108 -1.51 -4.24 8.58
N GLN A 109 -1.69 -3.47 7.51
CA GLN A 109 -0.61 -2.79 6.80
C GLN A 109 0.10 -1.79 7.72
N THR A 110 -0.66 -1.04 8.52
CA THR A 110 -0.07 -0.10 9.47
C THR A 110 0.72 -0.82 10.55
N ARG A 111 0.20 -1.92 11.10
CA ARG A 111 0.92 -2.75 12.08
C ARG A 111 2.17 -3.41 11.49
N ALA A 112 2.09 -3.92 10.26
CA ALA A 112 3.22 -4.49 9.53
C ALA A 112 4.33 -3.45 9.31
N LYS A 113 3.97 -2.25 8.83
CA LYS A 113 4.92 -1.14 8.65
C LYS A 113 5.63 -0.79 9.96
N ARG A 114 4.91 -0.71 11.10
CA ARG A 114 5.49 -0.40 12.43
C ARG A 114 6.54 -1.42 12.90
N VAL A 115 6.43 -2.67 12.47
CA VAL A 115 7.42 -3.72 12.76
C VAL A 115 8.45 -3.91 11.65
N GLY A 116 8.43 -3.07 10.62
CA GLY A 116 9.40 -3.11 9.53
C GLY A 116 9.18 -4.27 8.56
N LYS A 117 7.92 -4.67 8.34
CA LYS A 117 7.57 -5.80 7.48
C LYS A 117 6.62 -5.37 6.36
N LEU A 118 6.81 -5.97 5.20
CA LEU A 118 5.82 -5.94 4.12
C LEU A 118 4.58 -6.77 4.52
N ILE A 119 3.47 -6.52 3.83
CA ILE A 119 2.22 -7.28 3.97
C ILE A 119 1.69 -7.70 2.58
N GLN A 120 1.13 -8.90 2.48
CA GLN A 120 0.44 -9.37 1.28
C GLN A 120 -0.82 -10.16 1.65
N LEU A 121 -1.80 -10.18 0.73
CA LEU A 121 -3.03 -10.95 0.87
C LEU A 121 -2.84 -12.34 0.23
N PHE A 122 -2.52 -13.35 1.04
CA PHE A 122 -2.16 -14.69 0.60
C PHE A 122 -3.34 -15.54 0.12
N GLU A 123 -4.56 -15.15 0.47
CA GLU A 123 -5.75 -15.88 0.04
C GLU A 123 -6.93 -14.92 0.05
N THR A 124 -7.57 -14.78 -1.10
CA THR A 124 -8.87 -14.14 -1.27
C THR A 124 -9.57 -14.77 -2.46
N GLY A 125 -10.86 -14.51 -2.62
CA GLY A 125 -11.57 -14.95 -3.80
C GLY A 125 -13.07 -14.85 -3.60
N TRP A 126 -13.78 -15.26 -4.63
CA TRP A 126 -15.23 -15.31 -4.61
C TRP A 126 -15.71 -16.57 -5.29
N SER A 127 -16.74 -17.18 -4.73
CA SER A 127 -17.30 -18.40 -5.26
C SER A 127 -18.28 -18.12 -6.40
N SER A 128 -18.22 -18.91 -7.48
CA SER A 128 -19.22 -18.88 -8.55
C SER A 128 -20.39 -19.84 -8.34
N GLY A 129 -20.44 -20.55 -7.20
CA GLY A 129 -21.47 -21.56 -6.92
C GLY A 129 -21.32 -22.21 -5.54
N GLY A 130 -22.06 -23.29 -5.29
CA GLY A 130 -22.07 -23.97 -3.99
C GLY A 130 -23.26 -23.58 -3.12
N ASN A 131 -23.29 -24.07 -1.88
CA ASN A 131 -24.46 -24.03 -1.01
C ASN A 131 -24.61 -22.69 -0.25
N MET A 132 -24.89 -21.62 -0.99
CA MET A 132 -25.24 -20.30 -0.46
C MET A 132 -26.24 -19.62 -1.42
N SER A 133 -26.80 -18.48 -1.03
CA SER A 133 -27.69 -17.71 -1.92
C SER A 133 -27.00 -17.34 -3.23
N ASP A 134 -27.73 -17.37 -4.34
CA ASP A 134 -27.23 -17.00 -5.69
C ASP A 134 -26.77 -15.53 -5.76
N THR A 135 -27.19 -14.68 -4.83
CA THR A 135 -26.69 -13.30 -4.73
C THR A 135 -25.25 -13.25 -4.20
N VAL A 136 -24.79 -14.29 -3.53
CA VAL A 136 -23.43 -14.41 -2.99
C VAL A 136 -22.61 -15.39 -3.83
N ALA A 137 -23.13 -16.58 -4.16
CA ALA A 137 -22.38 -17.63 -4.82
C ALA A 137 -22.86 -17.87 -6.26
N SER A 138 -22.52 -16.96 -7.17
CA SER A 138 -22.88 -17.05 -8.59
C SER A 138 -21.77 -16.53 -9.51
N PRO A 139 -21.79 -16.90 -10.82
CA PRO A 139 -20.81 -16.39 -11.77
C PRO A 139 -20.77 -14.86 -11.84
N LEU A 140 -21.93 -14.22 -11.77
CA LEU A 140 -22.04 -12.76 -11.75
C LEU A 140 -21.37 -12.17 -10.50
N ALA A 141 -21.67 -12.71 -9.32
CA ALA A 141 -21.08 -12.25 -8.06
C ALA A 141 -19.54 -12.39 -8.08
N GLN A 142 -19.03 -13.51 -8.61
CA GLN A 142 -17.58 -13.70 -8.77
C GLN A 142 -16.97 -12.68 -9.74
N GLY A 143 -17.64 -12.39 -10.85
CA GLY A 143 -17.20 -11.37 -11.82
C GLY A 143 -17.13 -9.97 -11.21
N VAL A 144 -18.17 -9.55 -10.47
CA VAL A 144 -18.25 -8.27 -9.77
C VAL A 144 -17.09 -8.15 -8.77
N PHE A 145 -16.96 -9.12 -7.86
CA PHE A 145 -15.87 -9.13 -6.89
C PHE A 145 -14.50 -9.05 -7.57
N THR A 146 -14.28 -9.87 -8.60
CA THR A 146 -12.98 -9.93 -9.28
C THR A 146 -12.64 -8.61 -9.96
N GLN A 147 -13.61 -7.96 -10.61
CA GLN A 147 -13.44 -6.63 -11.19
C GLN A 147 -13.05 -5.61 -10.12
N ASP A 148 -13.81 -5.52 -9.04
CA ASP A 148 -13.61 -4.50 -8.02
C ASP A 148 -12.33 -4.73 -7.21
N PHE A 149 -12.04 -5.99 -6.86
CA PHE A 149 -10.84 -6.37 -6.14
C PHE A 149 -9.57 -6.15 -6.97
N LEU A 150 -9.52 -6.58 -8.24
CA LEU A 150 -8.34 -6.33 -9.07
C LEU A 150 -8.14 -4.84 -9.35
N THR A 151 -9.23 -4.07 -9.46
CA THR A 151 -9.12 -2.61 -9.60
C THR A 151 -8.60 -1.96 -8.31
N LEU A 152 -9.05 -2.42 -7.15
CA LEU A 152 -8.49 -2.03 -5.85
C LEU A 152 -6.99 -2.37 -5.78
N ALA A 153 -6.63 -3.62 -6.08
CA ALA A 153 -5.27 -4.12 -5.95
C ALA A 153 -4.29 -3.31 -6.82
N SER A 154 -4.69 -3.01 -8.06
CA SER A 154 -3.93 -2.14 -8.98
C SER A 154 -3.78 -0.71 -8.44
N ARG A 155 -4.85 -0.09 -7.91
CA ARG A 155 -4.77 1.27 -7.34
C ARG A 155 -3.91 1.32 -6.07
N GLN A 156 -4.00 0.28 -5.25
CA GLN A 156 -3.43 0.26 -3.91
C GLN A 156 -2.07 -0.43 -3.82
N ASN A 157 -1.57 -1.04 -4.91
CA ASN A 157 -0.40 -1.92 -4.93
C ASN A 157 -0.53 -3.09 -3.95
N LEU A 158 -1.73 -3.66 -3.85
CA LEU A 158 -1.96 -4.83 -3.01
C LEU A 158 -1.49 -6.06 -3.77
N ASN A 159 -0.43 -6.68 -3.27
CA ASN A 159 -0.02 -8.01 -3.72
C ASN A 159 -0.97 -9.04 -3.11
N ALA A 160 -1.66 -9.77 -3.97
CA ALA A 160 -2.70 -10.70 -3.58
C ALA A 160 -2.68 -12.00 -4.39
N PHE A 161 -3.06 -13.09 -3.74
CA PHE A 161 -3.22 -14.40 -4.35
C PHE A 161 -4.68 -14.84 -4.26
N PHE A 162 -5.23 -15.30 -5.38
CA PHE A 162 -6.56 -15.90 -5.39
C PHE A 162 -6.50 -17.33 -4.86
N TYR A 163 -7.53 -17.74 -4.12
CA TYR A 163 -7.66 -19.04 -3.47
C TYR A 163 -7.26 -20.22 -4.37
N ALA A 164 -7.78 -20.25 -5.59
CA ALA A 164 -7.49 -21.32 -6.53
C ALA A 164 -7.50 -20.85 -7.99
N ALA A 165 -6.62 -21.43 -8.80
CA ALA A 165 -6.62 -21.24 -10.24
C ALA A 165 -7.78 -21.97 -10.92
N PHE A 166 -8.15 -23.17 -10.44
CA PHE A 166 -9.17 -24.05 -11.00
C PHE A 166 -10.19 -24.45 -9.94
N ASP A 167 -11.44 -24.64 -10.35
CA ASP A 167 -12.46 -25.29 -9.53
C ASP A 167 -12.04 -26.71 -9.12
N LEU A 168 -12.54 -27.15 -7.97
CA LEU A 168 -12.27 -28.48 -7.43
C LEU A 168 -13.23 -29.52 -8.01
N THR A 169 -12.76 -30.76 -8.16
CA THR A 169 -13.57 -31.90 -8.63
C THR A 169 -14.32 -32.63 -7.52
N TYR A 170 -14.21 -32.17 -6.29
CA TYR A 170 -14.77 -32.78 -5.08
C TYR A 170 -15.31 -31.69 -4.16
N ARG A 171 -16.15 -32.05 -3.18
CA ARG A 171 -16.87 -31.10 -2.31
C ARG A 171 -17.65 -30.07 -3.14
N THR A 172 -18.33 -30.52 -4.19
CA THR A 172 -19.01 -29.64 -5.17
C THR A 172 -20.19 -28.86 -4.59
N ASP A 173 -20.66 -29.20 -3.40
CA ASP A 173 -21.66 -28.41 -2.69
C ASP A 173 -21.02 -27.27 -1.88
N ASP A 174 -19.69 -27.29 -1.67
CA ASP A 174 -18.99 -26.28 -0.88
C ASP A 174 -18.60 -25.07 -1.74
N LEU A 175 -18.61 -23.88 -1.13
CA LEU A 175 -18.21 -22.64 -1.80
C LEU A 175 -16.78 -22.70 -2.37
N GLU A 176 -15.84 -23.23 -1.59
CA GLU A 176 -14.43 -23.34 -1.96
C GLU A 176 -14.21 -24.11 -3.27
N ALA A 177 -15.09 -25.08 -3.61
CA ALA A 177 -14.97 -25.85 -4.83
C ALA A 177 -15.22 -25.04 -6.11
N HIS A 178 -15.87 -23.87 -5.98
CA HIS A 178 -16.22 -22.98 -7.09
C HIS A 178 -15.47 -21.63 -7.05
N CYS A 179 -14.46 -21.49 -6.18
CA CYS A 179 -13.62 -20.29 -6.08
C CYS A 179 -12.55 -20.19 -7.18
N GLY A 180 -12.45 -21.18 -8.07
CA GLY A 180 -11.49 -21.16 -9.16
C GLY A 180 -11.73 -20.01 -10.14
N ILE A 181 -10.65 -19.42 -10.65
CA ILE A 181 -10.71 -18.46 -11.78
C ILE A 181 -11.07 -19.16 -13.10
N HIS A 182 -10.73 -20.44 -13.20
CA HIS A 182 -11.07 -21.32 -14.30
C HIS A 182 -11.98 -22.44 -13.80
N TYR A 183 -12.81 -22.97 -14.69
CA TYR A 183 -13.47 -24.25 -14.44
C TYR A 183 -12.44 -25.39 -14.35
N VAL A 184 -12.89 -26.55 -13.89
CA VAL A 184 -12.10 -27.81 -13.85
C VAL A 184 -11.41 -28.12 -15.20
N ASN A 185 -12.06 -27.80 -16.32
CA ASN A 185 -11.54 -28.04 -17.67
C ASN A 185 -10.50 -26.99 -18.13
N ARG A 186 -10.02 -26.12 -17.24
CA ARG A 186 -9.05 -25.05 -17.48
C ARG A 186 -9.55 -23.92 -18.40
N THR A 187 -10.85 -23.89 -18.69
CA THR A 187 -11.45 -22.75 -19.39
C THR A 187 -11.69 -21.64 -18.37
N MET A 188 -11.19 -20.44 -18.66
CA MET A 188 -11.43 -19.25 -17.82
C MET A 188 -12.93 -18.95 -17.78
N LYS A 189 -13.45 -18.65 -16.58
CA LYS A 189 -14.86 -18.36 -16.39
C LYS A 189 -15.26 -17.08 -17.14
N PRO A 190 -16.43 -17.03 -17.82
CA PRO A 190 -16.80 -15.89 -18.67
C PRO A 190 -16.81 -14.54 -17.94
N ASP A 191 -17.41 -14.48 -16.74
CA ASP A 191 -17.51 -13.26 -15.95
C ASP A 191 -16.14 -12.77 -15.45
N VAL A 192 -15.23 -13.70 -15.12
CA VAL A 192 -13.84 -13.35 -14.78
C VAL A 192 -13.07 -12.89 -16.03
N LYS A 193 -13.28 -13.54 -17.18
CA LYS A 193 -12.66 -13.14 -18.45
C LYS A 193 -13.13 -11.75 -18.91
N ALA A 194 -14.32 -11.34 -18.52
CA ALA A 194 -14.88 -10.02 -18.84
C ALA A 194 -14.28 -8.88 -18.00
N VAL A 195 -13.54 -9.21 -16.93
CA VAL A 195 -12.89 -8.21 -16.06
C VAL A 195 -11.87 -7.39 -16.86
N HIS A 196 -11.95 -6.08 -16.69
CA HIS A 196 -11.02 -5.14 -17.30
C HIS A 196 -10.54 -4.12 -16.26
N VAL A 197 -9.28 -4.28 -15.84
CA VAL A 197 -8.59 -3.26 -15.03
C VAL A 197 -8.05 -2.21 -15.98
N GLY A 198 -8.45 -0.95 -15.77
CA GLY A 198 -7.96 0.18 -16.56
C GLY A 198 -6.46 0.43 -16.37
N ALA A 199 -5.93 1.41 -17.10
CA ALA A 199 -4.55 1.84 -16.93
C ALA A 199 -4.25 2.30 -15.49
N PRO A 200 -3.02 2.16 -15.00
CA PRO A 200 -2.60 2.70 -13.71
C PRO A 200 -2.94 4.19 -13.60
N LEU A 201 -3.42 4.58 -12.42
CA LEU A 201 -3.75 5.98 -12.14
C LEU A 201 -2.49 6.79 -11.89
N GLN A 202 -2.52 8.09 -12.22
CA GLN A 202 -1.40 8.97 -11.92
C GLN A 202 -1.44 9.37 -10.44
N ALA A 203 -0.35 9.12 -9.70
CA ALA A 203 -0.16 9.70 -8.38
C ALA A 203 0.13 11.20 -8.48
N VAL A 204 -0.69 12.01 -7.81
CA VAL A 204 -0.58 13.47 -7.76
C VAL A 204 -0.66 13.98 -6.34
N ARG A 205 -0.05 15.14 -6.14
CA ARG A 205 -0.12 15.93 -4.93
C ARG A 205 -0.91 17.21 -5.20
N LEU A 206 -1.84 17.52 -4.31
CA LEU A 206 -2.64 18.73 -4.38
C LEU A 206 -2.01 19.78 -3.45
N TRP A 207 -1.26 20.71 -4.02
CA TRP A 207 -0.62 21.80 -3.30
C TRP A 207 -1.59 22.95 -3.06
N ALA A 208 -1.56 23.52 -1.86
CA ALA A 208 -2.27 24.72 -1.45
C ALA A 208 -1.26 25.67 -0.78
N GLY A 209 -0.56 26.46 -1.60
CA GLY A 209 0.59 27.23 -1.15
C GLY A 209 1.78 26.33 -0.76
N ASP A 210 2.16 26.39 0.51
CA ASP A 210 3.20 25.62 1.19
C ASP A 210 2.67 24.34 1.88
N ASN A 211 1.35 24.17 1.89
CA ASN A 211 0.64 23.02 2.42
C ASN A 211 0.16 22.11 1.28
N VAL A 212 -0.27 20.90 1.63
CA VAL A 212 -0.88 19.94 0.71
C VAL A 212 -2.20 19.44 1.28
N ILE A 213 -3.16 19.16 0.39
CA ILE A 213 -4.46 18.62 0.77
C ILE A 213 -4.30 17.11 1.01
N LYS A 214 -4.73 16.67 2.18
CA LYS A 214 -4.63 15.32 2.71
C LYS A 214 -6.01 14.74 3.01
N ALA A 215 -6.10 13.41 3.04
CA ALA A 215 -7.30 12.67 3.39
C ALA A 215 -7.04 11.82 4.64
N HIS A 216 -7.97 11.84 5.59
CA HIS A 216 -7.87 10.96 6.76
C HIS A 216 -8.12 9.50 6.37
N ARG A 217 -7.18 8.65 6.77
CA ARG A 217 -7.22 7.19 6.63
C ARG A 217 -8.09 6.52 7.70
N TYR A 218 -8.28 5.21 7.64
CA TYR A 218 -9.03 4.44 8.65
C TYR A 218 -8.23 4.24 9.94
N TRP A 219 -6.92 4.00 9.81
CA TRP A 219 -6.04 3.62 10.93
C TRP A 219 -4.80 4.51 11.02
N ASN A 220 -4.61 5.16 12.16
CA ASN A 220 -3.49 6.08 12.41
C ASN A 220 -2.16 5.34 12.47
N SER A 221 -1.05 6.04 12.17
CA SER A 221 0.31 5.49 12.24
C SER A 221 0.72 5.00 13.64
N ASN A 222 0.06 5.49 14.69
CA ASN A 222 0.27 5.06 16.07
C ASN A 222 -0.60 3.84 16.47
N ASP A 223 -1.24 3.19 15.50
CA ASP A 223 -2.06 1.99 15.69
C ASP A 223 -3.39 2.22 16.42
N SER A 224 -4.02 3.38 16.22
CA SER A 224 -5.38 3.68 16.69
C SER A 224 -6.36 3.91 15.55
N VAL A 225 -7.65 3.67 15.81
CA VAL A 225 -8.75 4.07 14.92
C VAL A 225 -8.70 5.58 14.68
N ASN A 226 -8.87 6.01 13.44
CA ASN A 226 -8.97 7.44 13.11
C ASN A 226 -10.43 7.94 13.22
N GLU A 227 -10.70 8.77 14.22
CA GLU A 227 -12.03 9.37 14.45
C GLU A 227 -12.43 10.42 13.39
N ASN A 228 -11.46 10.95 12.63
CA ASN A 228 -11.66 11.90 11.55
C ASN A 228 -11.76 11.25 10.17
N PHE A 229 -11.87 9.92 10.11
CA PHE A 229 -12.02 9.17 8.86
C PHE A 229 -13.07 9.81 7.93
N ALA A 230 -12.79 9.75 6.63
CA ALA A 230 -13.57 10.32 5.54
C ALA A 230 -13.65 11.85 5.48
N ARG A 231 -12.83 12.56 6.26
CA ARG A 231 -12.61 14.01 6.14
C ARG A 231 -11.32 14.33 5.39
N VAL A 232 -11.21 15.58 4.94
CA VAL A 232 -10.01 16.15 4.32
C VAL A 232 -9.48 17.30 5.16
N TYR A 233 -8.16 17.49 5.09
CA TYR A 233 -7.44 18.54 5.81
C TYR A 233 -6.27 19.02 4.97
N ALA A 234 -5.64 20.13 5.33
CA ALA A 234 -4.40 20.56 4.70
C ALA A 234 -3.32 20.78 5.76
N ALA A 235 -2.10 20.38 5.45
CA ALA A 235 -0.95 20.50 6.34
C ALA A 235 0.33 20.53 5.52
N LYS A 236 1.45 20.80 6.18
CA LYS A 236 2.77 20.69 5.56
C LYS A 236 2.97 19.27 4.99
N PRO A 237 3.71 19.13 3.87
CA PRO A 237 4.05 17.82 3.35
C PRO A 237 4.73 16.95 4.41
N SER A 238 4.39 15.67 4.40
CA SER A 238 4.96 14.66 5.30
C SER A 238 6.45 14.50 5.00
N ALA A 239 7.30 14.44 6.03
CA ALA A 239 8.74 14.23 5.89
C ALA A 239 9.25 13.25 6.94
N GLY A 240 10.09 12.32 6.50
CA GLY A 240 10.76 11.34 7.35
C GLY A 240 9.90 10.28 8.02
N PRO A 241 10.52 9.43 8.86
CA PRO A 241 9.82 8.37 9.58
C PRO A 241 8.85 9.00 10.58
N SER A 242 7.54 8.78 10.37
CA SER A 242 6.34 9.37 11.03
C SER A 242 5.46 10.21 10.11
N GLY A 243 5.94 10.60 8.93
CA GLY A 243 5.13 11.25 7.91
C GLY A 243 4.33 10.22 7.13
N VAL A 244 3.03 10.03 7.41
CA VAL A 244 2.18 9.17 6.58
C VAL A 244 2.06 9.78 5.19
N TRP A 245 2.74 9.20 4.22
CA TRP A 245 2.81 9.71 2.85
C TRP A 245 1.51 9.45 2.10
N ASP A 246 0.88 8.29 2.30
CA ASP A 246 -0.36 7.93 1.62
C ASP A 246 -1.50 8.95 1.85
N ASP A 247 -1.48 9.67 2.98
CA ASP A 247 -2.49 10.68 3.34
C ASP A 247 -2.55 11.84 2.35
N GLU A 248 -1.43 12.19 1.74
CA GLU A 248 -1.27 13.34 0.85
C GLU A 248 -1.16 12.95 -0.63
N ILE A 249 -1.30 11.66 -0.95
CA ILE A 249 -1.24 11.12 -2.31
C ILE A 249 -2.66 10.86 -2.82
N TRP A 250 -2.96 11.49 -3.96
CA TRP A 250 -4.20 11.29 -4.70
C TRP A 250 -3.89 10.54 -5.98
N LEU A 251 -4.64 9.49 -6.27
CA LEU A 251 -4.62 8.82 -7.56
C LEU A 251 -5.63 9.50 -8.47
N TRP A 252 -5.24 9.80 -9.71
CA TRP A 252 -5.99 10.65 -10.61
C TRP A 252 -6.21 9.99 -11.98
N ASN A 253 -7.43 10.10 -12.51
CA ASN A 253 -7.84 9.56 -13.81
C ASN A 253 -8.41 10.63 -14.77
N ASP A 254 -7.97 11.88 -14.62
CA ASP A 254 -8.45 13.07 -15.36
C ASP A 254 -9.77 13.69 -14.90
N GLU A 255 -10.53 13.05 -14.02
CA GLU A 255 -11.71 13.66 -13.43
C GLU A 255 -11.97 13.31 -11.96
N ASN A 256 -11.54 12.14 -11.48
CA ASN A 256 -11.76 11.67 -10.12
C ASN A 256 -10.45 11.65 -9.32
N LEU A 257 -10.51 12.12 -8.07
CA LEU A 257 -9.43 12.06 -7.09
C LEU A 257 -9.70 10.93 -6.10
N TYR A 258 -8.95 9.84 -6.20
CA TYR A 258 -9.00 8.70 -5.29
C TYR A 258 -7.92 8.88 -4.22
N SER A 259 -8.26 8.79 -2.94
CA SER A 259 -7.28 8.83 -1.87
C SER A 259 -6.50 7.53 -1.80
N LYS A 260 -5.16 7.61 -1.82
CA LYS A 260 -4.30 6.44 -1.55
C LYS A 260 -4.51 5.94 -0.11
N SER A 261 -4.73 6.86 0.83
CA SER A 261 -4.94 6.55 2.24
C SER A 261 -6.31 6.02 2.63
N SER A 262 -7.36 6.11 1.81
CA SER A 262 -8.67 5.56 2.18
C SER A 262 -9.36 4.78 1.08
N ASN A 263 -8.81 4.77 -0.14
CA ASN A 263 -9.46 4.21 -1.32
C ASN A 263 -10.86 4.80 -1.60
N LEU A 264 -11.15 5.98 -1.05
CA LEU A 264 -12.37 6.74 -1.28
C LEU A 264 -12.11 7.88 -2.27
N CYS A 265 -13.17 8.38 -2.88
CA CYS A 265 -13.13 9.52 -3.78
C CYS A 265 -13.48 10.81 -3.05
N LEU A 266 -12.80 11.90 -3.41
CA LEU A 266 -13.19 13.24 -2.98
C LEU A 266 -14.55 13.59 -3.59
N GLU A 267 -15.48 14.05 -2.76
CA GLU A 267 -16.85 14.34 -3.14
C GLU A 267 -17.31 15.69 -2.58
N SER A 268 -17.91 16.50 -3.46
CA SER A 268 -18.69 17.69 -3.12
C SER A 268 -20.08 17.28 -2.69
N PHE A 269 -20.65 17.84 -1.63
CA PHE A 269 -22.05 17.58 -1.30
C PHE A 269 -22.69 18.80 -0.65
N GLY A 270 -24.01 18.95 -0.83
CA GLY A 270 -24.76 20.03 -0.22
C GLY A 270 -26.03 20.37 -0.99
N GLU A 271 -26.80 21.32 -0.46
CA GLU A 271 -28.04 21.79 -1.05
C GLU A 271 -28.01 23.32 -1.20
N GLY A 272 -28.66 23.81 -2.27
CA GLY A 272 -28.77 25.24 -2.57
C GLY A 272 -27.40 25.91 -2.73
N ASN A 273 -27.18 26.99 -1.97
CA ASN A 273 -25.97 27.82 -2.05
C ASN A 273 -24.89 27.38 -1.04
N THR A 274 -24.94 26.15 -0.54
CA THR A 274 -23.95 25.61 0.39
C THR A 274 -23.40 24.30 -0.13
N GLN A 275 -22.08 24.12 -0.05
CA GLN A 275 -21.38 22.89 -0.40
C GLN A 275 -20.32 22.60 0.66
N ALA A 276 -20.02 21.32 0.83
CA ALA A 276 -19.02 20.79 1.75
C ALA A 276 -18.27 19.63 1.06
N LEU A 277 -17.13 19.25 1.65
CA LEU A 277 -16.31 18.14 1.17
C LEU A 277 -16.45 16.92 2.07
N ARG A 278 -16.42 15.75 1.45
CA ARG A 278 -16.28 14.46 2.14
C ARG A 278 -15.57 13.45 1.25
N MET A 279 -15.16 12.34 1.85
CA MET A 279 -14.69 11.17 1.12
C MET A 279 -15.81 10.13 1.05
N ARG A 280 -16.10 9.56 -0.13
CA ARG A 280 -17.12 8.52 -0.31
C ARG A 280 -16.69 7.45 -1.30
N GLN A 281 -17.40 6.33 -1.31
CA GLN A 281 -17.15 5.23 -2.24
C GLN A 281 -17.24 5.76 -3.67
N CYS A 282 -16.25 5.39 -4.47
CA CYS A 282 -16.08 5.94 -5.80
C CYS A 282 -17.17 5.47 -6.75
N SER A 283 -17.78 6.38 -7.48
CA SER A 283 -18.72 6.11 -8.55
C SER A 283 -18.32 6.86 -9.81
N LYS A 284 -18.28 6.15 -10.94
CA LYS A 284 -17.91 6.73 -12.24
C LYS A 284 -18.95 7.74 -12.73
N ASP A 285 -20.21 7.54 -12.35
CA ASP A 285 -21.36 8.33 -12.81
C ASP A 285 -21.66 9.52 -11.89
N ASN A 286 -21.02 9.59 -10.72
CA ASN A 286 -21.28 10.65 -9.75
C ASN A 286 -20.54 11.93 -10.12
N ARG A 287 -21.28 12.93 -10.64
CA ARG A 287 -20.75 14.27 -10.98
C ARG A 287 -20.18 15.03 -9.80
N ASP A 288 -20.62 14.73 -8.58
CA ASP A 288 -20.10 15.35 -7.36
C ASP A 288 -18.68 14.88 -7.00
N GLN A 289 -18.21 13.78 -7.61
CA GLN A 289 -16.85 13.25 -7.45
C GLN A 289 -15.92 13.64 -8.60
N LYS A 290 -16.40 14.51 -9.50
CA LYS A 290 -15.68 14.96 -10.69
C LYS A 290 -15.09 16.34 -10.43
N TRP A 291 -13.83 16.50 -10.77
CA TRP A 291 -13.03 17.66 -10.41
C TRP A 291 -12.26 18.20 -11.61
N ILE A 292 -11.94 19.48 -11.60
CA ILE A 292 -11.01 20.09 -12.55
C ILE A 292 -10.07 21.03 -11.82
N VAL A 293 -8.77 20.91 -12.11
CA VAL A 293 -7.74 21.81 -11.57
C VAL A 293 -7.36 22.81 -12.64
N ALA A 294 -7.73 24.07 -12.44
CA ALA A 294 -7.45 25.16 -13.38
C ALA A 294 -7.41 26.51 -12.66
N ASN A 295 -6.54 27.41 -13.12
CA ASN A 295 -6.48 28.80 -12.65
C ASN A 295 -6.35 28.95 -11.11
N GLY A 296 -5.60 28.05 -10.46
CA GLY A 296 -5.42 28.07 -9.00
C GLY A 296 -6.63 27.55 -8.21
N ASN A 297 -7.59 26.91 -8.87
CA ASN A 297 -8.77 26.31 -8.26
C ASN A 297 -8.80 24.79 -8.50
N LEU A 298 -9.40 24.07 -7.54
CA LEU A 298 -9.90 22.72 -7.70
C LEU A 298 -11.43 22.80 -7.66
N ALA A 299 -12.06 22.80 -8.83
CA ALA A 299 -13.51 23.00 -8.98
C ALA A 299 -14.24 21.67 -9.07
N SER A 300 -15.39 21.57 -8.40
CA SER A 300 -16.34 20.49 -8.63
C SER A 300 -16.96 20.67 -10.02
N GLN A 301 -17.16 19.58 -10.76
CA GLN A 301 -17.83 19.58 -12.06
C GLN A 301 -19.34 19.33 -11.96
N ASN A 302 -19.91 19.39 -10.75
CA ASN A 302 -21.36 19.44 -10.56
C ASN A 302 -21.93 20.83 -10.93
N ASP A 303 -23.24 20.97 -10.86
CA ASP A 303 -23.92 22.19 -11.29
C ASP A 303 -23.89 23.31 -10.21
N ALA A 304 -23.24 23.09 -9.06
CA ALA A 304 -23.17 24.06 -7.98
C ALA A 304 -22.10 25.15 -8.19
N ASN A 305 -21.07 24.89 -9.01
CA ASN A 305 -19.94 25.80 -9.29
C ASN A 305 -19.16 26.22 -8.02
N PHE A 306 -18.85 25.24 -7.17
CA PHE A 306 -18.02 25.43 -5.98
C PHE A 306 -16.62 24.85 -6.20
N CYS A 307 -15.67 25.46 -5.51
CA CYS A 307 -14.26 25.13 -5.57
C CYS A 307 -13.74 24.87 -4.15
N VAL A 308 -12.77 23.97 -4.04
CA VAL A 308 -12.07 23.70 -2.79
C VAL A 308 -11.35 24.96 -2.32
N ARG A 309 -11.47 25.23 -1.02
CA ARG A 309 -10.78 26.32 -0.33
C ARG A 309 -10.02 25.74 0.85
N VAL A 310 -8.83 26.28 1.08
CA VAL A 310 -8.00 26.00 2.26
C VAL A 310 -7.91 27.29 3.05
N ASP A 311 -8.23 27.20 4.33
CA ASP A 311 -8.15 28.33 5.26
C ASP A 311 -6.70 28.78 5.49
N VAL A 312 -6.54 30.02 5.97
CA VAL A 312 -5.22 30.67 6.13
C VAL A 312 -4.56 30.33 7.45
N ASP A 313 -5.37 30.23 8.48
CA ASP A 313 -4.91 30.04 9.85
C ASP A 313 -5.40 28.66 10.32
N PRO A 314 -4.53 27.87 10.99
CA PRO A 314 -4.95 26.61 11.57
C PRO A 314 -5.95 26.89 12.70
N THR A 315 -7.19 26.49 12.47
CA THR A 315 -8.29 26.68 13.42
C THR A 315 -8.59 25.41 14.22
N THR A 316 -7.93 24.30 13.90
CA THR A 316 -8.13 23.01 14.57
C THR A 316 -7.09 22.77 15.67
N PRO A 317 -7.44 22.02 16.74
CA PRO A 317 -6.52 21.76 17.86
C PRO A 317 -5.22 21.03 17.48
N ASP A 318 -5.23 20.30 16.37
CA ASP A 318 -4.09 19.55 15.83
C ASP A 318 -3.18 20.40 14.93
N GLY A 319 -3.49 21.69 14.73
CA GLY A 319 -2.69 22.60 13.92
C GLY A 319 -2.87 22.44 12.41
N ASN A 320 -3.84 21.62 11.98
CA ASN A 320 -4.18 21.45 10.57
C ASN A 320 -5.02 22.62 10.05
N LEU A 321 -5.00 22.82 8.73
CA LEU A 321 -5.85 23.76 8.03
C LEU A 321 -7.16 23.08 7.62
N VAL A 322 -8.26 23.80 7.79
CA VAL A 322 -9.57 23.36 7.31
C VAL A 322 -9.61 23.43 5.79
N VAL A 323 -10.14 22.37 5.19
CA VAL A 323 -10.38 22.28 3.75
C VAL A 323 -11.88 22.17 3.54
N ASP A 324 -12.46 23.16 2.86
CA ASP A 324 -13.89 23.27 2.65
C ASP A 324 -14.22 23.71 1.21
N MET A 325 -15.45 24.15 0.97
CA MET A 325 -15.88 24.65 -0.33
C MET A 325 -16.39 26.07 -0.27
N SER A 326 -16.15 26.80 -1.36
CA SER A 326 -16.72 28.13 -1.57
C SER A 326 -16.89 28.41 -3.07
N PRO A 327 -17.75 29.36 -3.46
CA PRO A 327 -17.92 29.74 -4.85
C PRO A 327 -16.59 29.99 -5.57
N CYS A 328 -16.46 29.49 -6.81
CA CYS A 328 -15.20 29.53 -7.55
C CYS A 328 -14.72 30.94 -7.94
N ASN A 329 -15.60 31.95 -7.85
CA ASN A 329 -15.28 33.35 -8.13
C ASN A 329 -14.66 34.09 -6.93
N GLU A 330 -14.63 33.47 -5.75
CA GLU A 330 -13.98 34.04 -4.58
C GLU A 330 -12.45 34.02 -4.72
N GLN A 331 -11.81 35.07 -4.21
CA GLN A 331 -10.35 35.16 -4.22
C GLN A 331 -9.74 34.10 -3.30
N ARG A 332 -8.85 33.27 -3.85
CA ARG A 332 -8.12 32.24 -3.11
C ARG A 332 -6.89 32.83 -2.45
N LYS A 333 -6.76 32.60 -1.13
CA LYS A 333 -5.54 32.93 -0.39
C LYS A 333 -4.46 31.86 -0.55
N HIS A 334 -4.87 30.59 -0.67
CA HIS A 334 -4.01 29.46 -1.05
C HIS A 334 -4.47 28.90 -2.40
N PRO A 335 -3.87 29.33 -3.53
CA PRO A 335 -4.16 28.75 -4.84
C PRO A 335 -3.83 27.26 -4.85
N ILE A 336 -4.74 26.47 -5.41
CA ILE A 336 -4.59 25.03 -5.52
C ILE A 336 -3.91 24.68 -6.85
N SER A 337 -2.89 23.82 -6.77
CA SER A 337 -2.24 23.24 -7.96
C SER A 337 -2.07 21.74 -7.79
N LYS A 338 -2.05 21.03 -8.92
CA LYS A 338 -1.85 19.58 -8.97
C LYS A 338 -0.47 19.31 -9.55
N PHE A 339 0.32 18.49 -8.88
CA PHE A 339 1.65 18.13 -9.35
C PHE A 339 1.86 16.60 -9.34
N PRO A 340 2.39 15.99 -10.42
CA PRO A 340 2.69 14.55 -10.44
C PRO A 340 3.79 14.17 -9.45
N VAL A 341 3.52 13.22 -8.55
CA VAL A 341 4.44 12.81 -7.48
C VAL A 341 5.74 12.24 -8.04
N ALA A 342 5.65 11.46 -9.13
CA ALA A 342 6.81 10.90 -9.84
C ALA A 342 7.73 11.96 -10.50
N ARG A 343 7.41 13.25 -10.38
CA ARG A 343 8.22 14.37 -10.86
C ARG A 343 8.65 15.30 -9.72
N GLU A 344 8.30 15.00 -8.48
CA GLU A 344 8.69 15.79 -7.32
C GLU A 344 10.05 15.30 -6.82
N PRO A 345 11.08 16.18 -6.80
CA PRO A 345 12.39 15.78 -6.31
C PRO A 345 12.34 15.56 -4.79
N LEU A 346 12.79 14.37 -4.41
CA LEU A 346 12.99 13.92 -3.05
C LEU A 346 14.48 13.85 -2.74
N GLU A 347 14.82 14.03 -1.48
CA GLU A 347 16.10 13.66 -0.92
C GLU A 347 15.89 12.45 -0.01
N ILE A 348 16.71 11.42 -0.21
CA ILE A 348 16.73 10.20 0.60
C ILE A 348 18.02 10.25 1.43
N GLY A 349 17.90 10.47 2.73
CA GLY A 349 19.06 10.59 3.63
C GLY A 349 19.12 9.50 4.68
N ILE A 350 20.32 9.13 5.13
CA ILE A 350 20.50 8.18 6.23
C ILE A 350 20.29 8.88 7.57
N LYS A 351 19.58 8.24 8.50
CA LYS A 351 19.12 8.90 9.74
C LYS A 351 20.23 9.30 10.70
N THR A 352 21.32 8.54 10.79
CA THR A 352 22.36 8.74 11.82
C THR A 352 23.35 9.86 11.50
N ASP A 353 23.68 10.06 10.23
CA ASP A 353 24.88 10.86 9.86
C ASP A 353 24.59 12.03 8.93
N GLY A 354 23.32 12.29 8.60
CA GLY A 354 22.93 13.37 7.69
C GLY A 354 23.39 13.18 6.25
N GLY A 355 23.94 12.00 5.92
CA GLY A 355 24.34 11.63 4.57
C GLY A 355 23.14 11.46 3.65
N VAL A 356 23.39 11.52 2.35
CA VAL A 356 22.38 11.50 1.30
C VAL A 356 22.71 10.44 0.25
N LEU A 357 21.68 9.73 -0.19
CA LEU A 357 21.76 8.82 -1.32
C LEU A 357 22.13 9.62 -2.56
N THR A 358 23.23 9.23 -3.19
CA THR A 358 23.88 10.01 -4.23
C THR A 358 24.16 9.14 -5.44
N GLU A 359 23.69 9.60 -6.60
CA GLU A 359 24.15 9.09 -7.88
C GLU A 359 25.40 9.87 -8.30
N LEU A 360 26.49 9.15 -8.58
CA LEU A 360 27.69 9.74 -9.18
C LEU A 360 28.34 8.77 -10.16
N SER A 361 28.45 9.19 -11.43
CA SER A 361 29.09 8.41 -12.49
C SER A 361 28.50 6.99 -12.64
N GLY A 362 27.18 6.85 -12.50
CA GLY A 362 26.46 5.57 -12.62
C GLY A 362 26.50 4.68 -11.37
N LYS A 363 27.10 5.13 -10.27
CA LYS A 363 27.08 4.43 -8.99
C LYS A 363 26.09 5.07 -8.03
N VAL A 364 25.43 4.24 -7.22
CA VAL A 364 24.56 4.68 -6.12
C VAL A 364 25.30 4.47 -4.82
N THR A 365 25.61 5.57 -4.14
CA THR A 365 26.37 5.56 -2.87
C THR A 365 25.61 6.38 -1.85
N TRP A 366 26.00 6.31 -0.58
CA TRP A 366 25.58 7.30 0.40
C TRP A 366 26.77 8.19 0.75
N GLN A 367 26.55 9.51 0.81
CA GLN A 367 27.62 10.49 0.96
C GLN A 367 27.27 11.53 2.00
N THR A 368 28.23 11.92 2.83
CA THR A 368 28.06 13.02 3.80
C THR A 368 28.35 14.39 3.19
N THR A 369 29.10 14.43 2.08
CA THR A 369 29.39 15.65 1.33
C THR A 369 28.48 15.76 0.12
N ARG A 370 27.85 16.93 -0.03
CA ARG A 370 27.03 17.22 -1.21
C ARG A 370 27.90 17.57 -2.42
N GLN A 371 27.55 16.97 -3.54
CA GLN A 371 27.98 17.31 -4.88
C GLN A 371 27.51 18.71 -5.27
N SER A 372 28.27 19.35 -6.16
CA SER A 372 27.95 20.68 -6.66
C SER A 372 26.67 20.70 -7.50
N ASN A 373 26.38 19.61 -8.20
CA ASN A 373 25.10 19.44 -8.88
C ASN A 373 24.10 18.81 -7.90
N ALA A 374 23.07 19.58 -7.54
CA ALA A 374 22.05 19.14 -6.60
C ALA A 374 21.29 17.90 -7.10
N GLU A 375 21.12 17.71 -8.42
CA GLU A 375 20.39 16.58 -9.00
C GLU A 375 21.02 15.22 -8.68
N ASN A 376 22.33 15.18 -8.37
CA ASN A 376 22.98 13.95 -7.92
C ASN A 376 22.42 13.42 -6.60
N HIS A 377 21.75 14.25 -5.81
CA HIS A 377 21.10 13.87 -4.55
C HIS A 377 19.57 13.84 -4.63
N GLN A 378 19.02 14.04 -5.82
CA GLN A 378 17.59 14.09 -6.03
C GLN A 378 17.08 12.77 -6.59
N TRP A 379 15.96 12.31 -6.06
CA TRP A 379 15.31 11.08 -6.45
C TRP A 379 13.83 11.35 -6.72
N LEU A 380 13.26 10.62 -7.67
CA LEU A 380 11.86 10.71 -8.05
C LEU A 380 11.21 9.37 -7.72
N TYR A 381 10.28 9.36 -6.77
CA TYR A 381 9.57 8.15 -6.38
C TYR A 381 8.16 8.15 -6.98
N ASP A 382 7.83 7.11 -7.73
CA ASP A 382 6.47 6.84 -8.16
C ASP A 382 5.87 5.74 -7.27
N PRO A 383 4.92 6.06 -6.37
CA PRO A 383 4.34 5.06 -5.48
C PRO A 383 3.39 4.09 -6.19
N VAL A 384 2.93 4.36 -7.42
CA VAL A 384 2.06 3.46 -8.20
C VAL A 384 2.91 2.48 -9.00
N VAL A 385 3.95 2.99 -9.68
CA VAL A 385 4.89 2.12 -10.41
C VAL A 385 5.87 1.43 -9.45
N GLN A 386 6.00 1.93 -8.22
CA GLN A 386 6.96 1.51 -7.19
C GLN A 386 8.41 1.65 -7.66
N SER A 387 8.73 2.72 -8.39
CA SER A 387 10.09 2.94 -8.91
C SER A 387 10.75 4.16 -8.26
N ILE A 388 12.04 4.05 -7.96
CA ILE A 388 12.87 5.18 -7.53
C ILE A 388 13.83 5.51 -8.67
N LYS A 389 13.70 6.72 -9.22
CA LYS A 389 14.46 7.20 -10.36
C LYS A 389 15.44 8.30 -9.96
N SER A 390 16.66 8.24 -10.46
CA SER A 390 17.68 9.26 -10.26
C SER A 390 17.30 10.56 -10.98
N GLY A 391 17.43 11.68 -10.27
CA GLY A 391 17.22 13.03 -10.81
C GLY A 391 18.31 13.46 -11.78
N SER A 392 19.55 12.98 -11.64
CA SER A 392 20.70 13.39 -12.44
C SER A 392 20.79 12.69 -13.80
N ASN A 393 20.59 11.37 -13.83
CA ASN A 393 20.79 10.59 -15.06
C ASN A 393 19.53 9.88 -15.58
N ASN A 394 18.40 10.02 -14.87
CA ASN A 394 17.10 9.45 -15.23
C ASN A 394 17.01 7.91 -15.26
N PHE A 395 17.98 7.20 -14.70
CA PHE A 395 17.91 5.75 -14.51
C PHE A 395 17.19 5.37 -13.21
N CYS A 396 16.66 4.16 -13.16
CA CYS A 396 15.96 3.63 -11.98
C CYS A 396 16.88 2.76 -11.13
N LEU A 397 16.67 2.79 -9.81
CA LEU A 397 17.30 1.86 -8.88
C LEU A 397 16.91 0.44 -9.26
N ASP A 398 17.90 -0.43 -9.44
CA ASP A 398 17.74 -1.80 -9.90
C ASP A 398 18.56 -2.75 -9.02
N ALA A 399 17.92 -3.80 -8.50
CA ALA A 399 18.60 -4.88 -7.80
C ALA A 399 18.31 -6.21 -8.51
N SER A 400 19.31 -6.73 -9.21
CA SER A 400 19.12 -7.83 -10.15
C SER A 400 18.85 -9.18 -9.48
N LYS A 401 19.28 -9.32 -8.22
CA LYS A 401 19.19 -10.55 -7.43
C LYS A 401 18.71 -10.24 -6.02
N GLY A 402 17.73 -11.00 -5.55
CA GLY A 402 17.31 -10.98 -4.15
C GLY A 402 18.26 -11.77 -3.26
N MET A 403 19.43 -11.21 -2.98
CA MET A 403 20.40 -11.78 -2.04
C MET A 403 21.11 -10.71 -1.21
N ASP A 404 21.56 -11.11 -0.04
CA ASP A 404 22.31 -10.24 0.87
C ASP A 404 23.64 -9.81 0.23
N GLY A 405 23.93 -8.51 0.30
CA GLY A 405 25.12 -7.90 -0.30
C GLY A 405 25.03 -7.61 -1.80
N GLU A 406 23.89 -7.85 -2.47
CA GLU A 406 23.72 -7.45 -3.88
C GLU A 406 23.81 -5.93 -3.99
N HIS A 407 24.80 -5.42 -4.73
CA HIS A 407 24.90 -3.98 -4.99
C HIS A 407 23.70 -3.49 -5.79
N VAL A 408 23.11 -2.37 -5.36
CA VAL A 408 22.05 -1.71 -6.11
C VAL A 408 22.68 -0.88 -7.22
N ALA A 409 22.21 -1.12 -8.44
CA ALA A 409 22.68 -0.46 -9.64
C ALA A 409 21.65 0.55 -10.17
N LEU A 410 22.00 1.17 -11.30
CA LEU A 410 21.10 1.99 -12.10
C LEU A 410 20.91 1.36 -13.47
N ALA A 411 19.66 1.30 -13.92
CA ALA A 411 19.29 0.77 -15.22
C ALA A 411 18.19 1.60 -15.89
N ASP A 412 17.97 1.36 -17.18
CA ASP A 412 16.81 1.93 -17.89
C ASP A 412 15.51 1.60 -17.15
N CYS A 413 14.71 2.63 -16.91
CA CYS A 413 13.44 2.49 -16.19
C CYS A 413 12.45 1.67 -17.03
N ALA A 414 12.01 0.55 -16.47
CA ALA A 414 11.02 -0.34 -17.08
C ALA A 414 9.89 -0.63 -16.09
N PRO A 415 8.66 -0.13 -16.31
CA PRO A 415 7.55 -0.27 -15.37
C PRO A 415 7.13 -1.71 -15.03
N ALA A 416 7.49 -2.69 -15.85
CA ALA A 416 7.21 -4.11 -15.58
C ALA A 416 8.41 -4.86 -14.99
N ASN A 417 9.57 -4.21 -14.84
CA ASN A 417 10.77 -4.85 -14.30
C ASN A 417 10.62 -5.05 -12.79
N GLU A 418 10.64 -6.32 -12.37
CA GLU A 418 10.51 -6.72 -10.96
C GLU A 418 11.70 -6.27 -10.11
N ASN A 419 12.89 -6.09 -10.71
CA ASN A 419 14.11 -5.65 -10.04
C ASN A 419 14.11 -4.15 -9.67
N GLN A 420 13.13 -3.40 -10.16
CA GLN A 420 13.03 -1.94 -9.99
C GLN A 420 11.86 -1.56 -9.08
N LYS A 421 11.37 -2.51 -8.27
CA LYS A 421 10.20 -2.35 -7.41
C LYS A 421 10.62 -2.10 -5.98
N TRP A 422 10.30 -0.91 -5.48
CA TRP A 422 10.67 -0.40 -4.17
C TRP A 422 9.43 0.10 -3.43
N ASP A 423 9.29 -0.28 -2.16
CA ASP A 423 8.23 0.17 -1.26
C ASP A 423 8.84 0.95 -0.09
N VAL A 424 8.48 2.23 0.04
CA VAL A 424 8.98 3.10 1.10
C VAL A 424 8.12 2.92 2.35
N ASN A 425 8.73 2.38 3.42
CA ASN A 425 8.14 2.33 4.75
C ASN A 425 8.39 3.66 5.47
N ASP A 426 7.41 4.54 5.32
CA ASP A 426 7.34 5.88 5.90
C ASP A 426 7.17 5.93 7.43
N ILE A 427 7.03 4.76 8.08
CA ILE A 427 6.98 4.65 9.55
C ILE A 427 8.37 4.36 10.13
N THR A 428 9.08 3.37 9.59
CA THR A 428 10.42 2.97 10.10
C THR A 428 11.56 3.65 9.37
N GLY A 429 11.32 4.15 8.16
CA GLY A 429 12.35 4.66 7.25
C GLY A 429 12.99 3.58 6.37
N GLN A 430 12.55 2.31 6.46
CA GLN A 430 13.07 1.28 5.57
C GLN A 430 12.58 1.48 4.13
N ILE A 431 13.44 1.20 3.15
CA ILE A 431 13.05 1.13 1.74
C ILE A 431 13.15 -0.34 1.35
N HIS A 432 12.00 -1.01 1.32
CA HIS A 432 11.91 -2.43 0.98
C HIS A 432 12.05 -2.63 -0.51
N HIS A 433 12.71 -3.70 -0.93
CA HIS A 433 12.51 -4.23 -2.27
C HIS A 433 11.17 -4.97 -2.31
N ALA A 434 10.29 -4.65 -3.25
CA ALA A 434 8.90 -5.10 -3.21
C ALA A 434 8.69 -6.53 -3.76
N THR A 435 9.62 -7.05 -4.57
CA THR A 435 9.56 -8.41 -5.17
C THR A 435 10.61 -9.36 -4.59
N HIS A 436 11.85 -8.91 -4.38
CA HIS A 436 12.85 -9.56 -3.50
C HIS A 436 12.46 -9.40 -2.01
N ILE A 437 11.39 -10.10 -1.60
CA ILE A 437 10.80 -10.02 -0.27
C ILE A 437 11.83 -10.35 0.81
N GLY A 438 11.85 -9.54 1.88
CA GLY A 438 12.79 -9.68 2.99
C GLY A 438 14.03 -8.80 2.86
N PHE A 439 14.28 -8.21 1.69
CA PHE A 439 15.42 -7.32 1.45
C PHE A 439 15.03 -5.84 1.47
N CYS A 440 15.92 -5.03 2.03
CA CYS A 440 15.83 -3.59 2.15
C CYS A 440 17.08 -2.94 1.56
N LEU A 441 16.96 -1.68 1.12
CA LEU A 441 18.10 -0.84 0.79
C LEU A 441 18.93 -0.59 2.05
N GLY A 442 20.17 -1.08 2.04
CA GLY A 442 21.15 -0.89 3.11
C GLY A 442 22.30 0.01 2.67
N ALA A 443 22.73 0.88 3.58
CA ALA A 443 23.97 1.62 3.45
C ALA A 443 25.14 0.81 4.07
N PRO A 444 26.33 0.81 3.44
CA PRO A 444 27.55 0.34 4.08
C PRO A 444 27.97 1.25 5.25
N ASP A 445 28.72 0.69 6.21
CA ASP A 445 29.28 1.46 7.32
C ASP A 445 30.28 2.52 6.85
N GLU A 446 30.99 2.24 5.74
CA GLU A 446 31.91 3.18 5.11
C GLU A 446 31.14 4.17 4.21
N VAL A 447 31.44 5.47 4.36
CA VAL A 447 30.89 6.53 3.51
C VAL A 447 31.42 6.38 2.08
N ASP A 448 30.66 6.81 1.08
CA ASP A 448 31.00 6.78 -0.34
C ASP A 448 31.07 5.37 -0.96
N GLU A 449 30.73 4.33 -0.20
CA GLU A 449 30.56 2.97 -0.72
C GLU A 449 29.16 2.75 -1.33
N ILE A 450 29.06 1.72 -2.17
CA ILE A 450 27.86 1.40 -2.94
C ILE A 450 26.80 0.81 -2.01
N VAL A 451 25.57 1.31 -2.10
CA VAL A 451 24.43 0.76 -1.35
C VAL A 451 24.04 -0.61 -1.89
N TYR A 452 23.50 -1.47 -1.03
CA TYR A 452 23.25 -2.87 -1.35
C TYR A 452 21.92 -3.36 -0.79
N LEU A 453 21.45 -4.52 -1.24
CA LEU A 453 20.35 -5.23 -0.60
C LEU A 453 20.84 -5.96 0.64
N ALA A 454 20.19 -5.67 1.76
CA ALA A 454 20.44 -6.33 3.03
C ALA A 454 19.15 -6.91 3.59
N TRP A 455 19.23 -7.97 4.39
CA TRP A 455 18.05 -8.45 5.13
C TRP A 455 17.44 -7.31 5.96
N CYS A 456 16.13 -7.11 5.83
CA CYS A 456 15.44 -6.01 6.48
C CYS A 456 15.53 -6.11 8.01
N ASP A 457 16.10 -5.09 8.63
CA ASP A 457 16.17 -4.89 10.07
C ASP A 457 15.78 -3.43 10.38
N LYS A 458 14.62 -3.26 11.03
CA LYS A 458 14.11 -1.93 11.39
C LYS A 458 14.97 -1.23 12.42
N ASP A 459 15.77 -1.95 13.20
CA ASP A 459 16.63 -1.40 14.25
C ASP A 459 18.03 -1.04 13.70
N ASN A 460 18.35 -1.49 12.49
CA ASN A 460 19.58 -1.12 11.81
C ASN A 460 19.52 0.31 11.27
N ALA A 461 20.34 1.20 11.85
CA ALA A 461 20.48 2.58 11.45
C ALA A 461 20.79 2.77 9.95
N ASN A 462 21.57 1.86 9.35
CA ASN A 462 21.95 1.91 7.95
C ASN A 462 20.83 1.51 6.98
N GLN A 463 19.67 1.10 7.51
CA GLN A 463 18.46 0.85 6.74
C GLN A 463 17.35 1.87 7.07
N GLN A 464 17.61 2.86 7.93
CA GLN A 464 16.65 3.90 8.28
C GLN A 464 16.90 5.15 7.44
N TRP A 465 16.11 5.29 6.39
CA TRP A 465 16.12 6.40 5.46
C TRP A 465 15.07 7.45 5.81
N ASN A 466 15.49 8.71 5.86
CA ASN A 466 14.62 9.87 5.91
C ASN A 466 14.36 10.38 4.50
N VAL A 467 13.13 10.26 4.03
CA VAL A 467 12.73 10.78 2.73
C VAL A 467 11.95 12.08 2.89
N LYS A 468 12.36 13.12 2.16
CA LYS A 468 11.73 14.45 2.22
C LYS A 468 11.73 15.12 0.85
N LEU A 469 10.75 15.99 0.61
CA LEU A 469 10.70 16.84 -0.58
C LEU A 469 11.81 17.90 -0.54
N VAL A 470 12.52 18.07 -1.66
CA VAL A 470 13.62 19.05 -1.79
C VAL A 470 13.10 20.49 -1.80
N ASN A 471 11.93 20.70 -2.43
CA ASN A 471 11.30 22.01 -2.57
C ASN A 471 9.90 22.02 -1.95
N ALA A 472 9.70 21.38 -0.78
CA ALA A 472 8.55 21.71 0.05
C ALA A 472 8.70 23.17 0.45
N LYS A 473 8.11 24.09 -0.32
CA LYS A 473 8.23 25.53 -0.05
C LYS A 473 7.79 25.74 1.40
N ALA A 474 8.74 26.19 2.23
CA ALA A 474 8.53 26.50 3.64
C ALA A 474 7.64 27.73 3.81
#